data_AF-A0A9J7LWS3-F1
#
_entry.id   AF-A0A9J7LWS3-F1
#
_cell.length_a   1.000
_cell.length_b   1.000
_cell.length_c   1.000
_cell.angle_alpha   90.00
_cell.angle_beta   90.00
_cell.angle_gamma   90.00
#
_symmetry.space_group_name_H-M   'P 1'
#
loop_
_entity.id
_entity.type
_entity.pdbx_description
1 polymer ?
#
loop_
_entity_poly.entity_id
_entity_poly.type
_entity_poly.pdbx_seq_one_letter_code
_entity_poly.pdbx_strand_id
1 'polypeptide(L)'
;MADNPRQDLYLKISRNLVDRELTNLRNYVGGAEILPAGFVQKADAHQIFNLLEKEGKLEPGNLSFLSDILRKVGRHDYAEQADKISENESKVDVSRYFHKVTCEVSFKWDDLARELKFGRNEIRRIEASERNNKRRCREMLVRWRNREGKAGSLHTLKKALISIGERLTAEYLEAASLGDL
;
A
#
# COMPACT_ATOMS: atom_id res chain seq x y z
N MET A 1 -13.46 19.20 -3.30
CA MET A 1 -13.75 18.43 -2.08
C MET A 1 -12.80 17.24 -2.14
N ALA A 2 -12.08 16.96 -1.07
CA ALA A 2 -10.86 16.16 -1.18
C ALA A 2 -11.16 14.67 -1.29
N ASP A 3 -10.89 14.09 -2.47
CA ASP A 3 -11.13 12.67 -2.80
C ASP A 3 -10.05 11.73 -2.20
N ASN A 4 -9.38 12.14 -1.12
CA ASN A 4 -8.32 11.33 -0.51
C ASN A 4 -8.26 11.51 1.03
N PRO A 5 -8.87 10.57 1.78
CA PRO A 5 -8.90 10.60 3.25
C PRO A 5 -7.52 10.66 3.90
N ARG A 6 -6.47 10.08 3.28
CA ARG A 6 -5.09 10.17 3.78
C ARG A 6 -4.53 11.57 3.68
N GLN A 7 -4.69 12.19 2.51
CA GLN A 7 -4.17 13.55 2.27
C GLN A 7 -4.89 14.57 3.17
N ASP A 8 -6.18 14.38 3.39
CA ASP A 8 -6.94 15.16 4.38
C ASP A 8 -6.40 15.00 5.79
N LEU A 9 -6.08 13.76 6.20
CA LEU A 9 -5.47 13.50 7.49
C LEU A 9 -4.09 14.18 7.61
N TYR A 10 -3.24 14.09 6.58
CA TYR A 10 -1.91 14.71 6.59
C TYR A 10 -1.99 16.23 6.73
N LEU A 11 -2.89 16.87 5.97
CA LEU A 11 -3.15 18.31 6.06
C LEU A 11 -3.71 18.69 7.44
N LYS A 12 -4.65 17.90 7.96
CA LYS A 12 -5.24 18.13 9.29
C LYS A 12 -4.19 18.06 10.39
N ILE A 13 -3.33 17.04 10.37
CA ILE A 13 -2.22 16.91 11.32
C ILE A 13 -1.29 18.12 11.19
N SER A 14 -0.86 18.46 9.97
CA SER A 14 0.08 19.57 9.76
C SER A 14 -0.44 20.93 10.22
N ARG A 15 -1.75 21.14 10.26
CA ARG A 15 -2.38 22.38 10.75
C ARG A 15 -2.54 22.43 12.28
N ASN A 16 -2.42 21.30 12.97
CA ASN A 16 -2.78 21.18 14.39
C ASN A 16 -1.65 20.65 15.28
N LEU A 17 -0.50 20.28 14.71
CA LEU A 17 0.71 20.03 15.49
C LEU A 17 1.30 21.34 15.98
N VAL A 18 1.62 21.39 17.27
CA VAL A 18 2.39 22.51 17.83
C VAL A 18 3.89 22.33 17.54
N ASP A 19 4.68 23.41 17.62
CA ASP A 19 6.11 23.41 17.26
C ASP A 19 6.94 22.34 17.97
N ARG A 20 6.60 22.04 19.24
CA ARG A 20 7.26 20.98 20.01
C ARG A 20 6.97 19.60 19.43
N GLU A 21 5.72 19.33 19.05
CA GLU A 21 5.31 18.05 18.46
C GLU A 21 5.93 17.89 17.08
N LEU A 22 5.95 18.95 16.27
CA LEU A 22 6.59 18.96 14.95
C LEU A 22 8.10 18.73 15.07
N THR A 23 8.77 19.35 16.03
CA THR A 23 10.19 19.12 16.31
C THR A 23 10.46 17.67 16.70
N ASN A 24 9.63 17.08 17.56
CA ASN A 24 9.76 15.67 17.95
C ASN A 24 9.57 14.73 16.75
N LEU A 25 8.57 15.03 15.90
CA LEU A 25 8.32 14.28 14.67
C LEU A 25 9.53 14.33 13.74
N ARG A 26 10.09 15.53 13.51
CA ARG A 26 11.31 15.75 12.71
C ARG A 26 12.51 14.96 13.25
N ASN A 27 12.74 15.00 14.56
CA ASN A 27 13.82 14.26 15.20
C ASN A 27 13.65 12.75 15.04
N TYR A 28 12.42 12.26 15.09
CA TYR A 28 12.15 10.84 14.95
C TYR A 28 12.41 10.34 13.52
N VAL A 29 11.88 11.02 12.50
CA VAL A 29 12.07 10.62 11.09
C VAL A 29 13.49 10.87 10.58
N GLY A 30 14.16 11.92 11.07
CA GLY A 30 15.55 12.22 10.73
C GLY A 30 16.56 11.35 11.49
N GLY A 31 16.33 11.11 12.78
CA GLY A 31 17.23 10.32 13.63
C GLY A 31 17.19 8.82 13.36
N ALA A 32 16.09 8.31 12.82
CA ALA A 32 15.99 6.94 12.35
C ALA A 32 16.60 6.73 10.93
N GLU A 33 17.26 7.76 10.37
CA GLU A 33 17.79 7.80 9.00
C GLU A 33 16.76 7.45 7.91
N ILE A 34 15.48 7.67 8.22
CA ILE A 34 14.37 7.35 7.31
C ILE A 34 14.29 8.43 6.23
N LEU A 35 14.50 9.68 6.62
CA LEU A 35 14.51 10.84 5.71
C LEU A 35 15.79 11.68 5.89
N PRO A 36 16.25 12.38 4.84
CA PRO A 36 17.43 13.25 4.93
C PRO A 36 17.24 14.37 5.95
N ALA A 37 18.13 14.46 6.94
CA ALA A 37 18.02 15.45 8.03
C ALA A 37 17.91 16.91 7.53
N GLY A 38 18.65 17.26 6.46
CA GLY A 38 18.59 18.61 5.87
C GLY A 38 17.23 18.98 5.28
N PHE A 39 16.47 18.01 4.79
CA PHE A 39 15.09 18.22 4.33
C PHE A 39 14.13 18.36 5.52
N VAL A 40 14.21 17.40 6.44
CA VAL A 40 13.27 17.27 7.56
C VAL A 40 13.28 18.52 8.46
N GLN A 41 14.43 19.15 8.67
CA GLN A 41 14.54 20.37 9.49
C GLN A 41 13.67 21.52 9.01
N LYS A 42 13.43 21.64 7.69
CA LYS A 42 12.68 22.74 7.09
C LYS A 42 11.25 22.34 6.68
N ALA A 43 10.97 21.04 6.62
CA ALA A 43 9.71 20.50 6.13
C ALA A 43 8.60 20.56 7.20
N ASP A 44 7.38 20.90 6.80
CA ASP A 44 6.20 20.70 7.65
C ASP A 44 5.79 19.22 7.73
N ALA A 45 4.81 18.90 8.59
CA ALA A 45 4.39 17.52 8.77
C ALA A 45 3.78 16.91 7.49
N HIS A 46 3.05 17.70 6.71
CA HIS A 46 2.43 17.25 5.46
C HIS A 46 3.50 16.88 4.41
N GLN A 47 4.54 17.70 4.25
CA GLN A 47 5.69 17.41 3.39
C GLN A 47 6.45 16.17 3.82
N ILE A 48 6.60 15.96 5.14
CA ILE A 48 7.23 14.76 5.69
C ILE A 48 6.40 13.52 5.36
N PHE A 49 5.09 13.54 5.59
CA PHE A 49 4.21 12.39 5.31
C PHE A 49 4.16 12.05 3.82
N ASN A 50 4.09 13.06 2.94
CA ASN A 50 4.13 12.83 1.49
C ASN A 50 5.45 12.20 1.04
N LEU A 51 6.57 12.59 1.67
CA LEU A 51 7.85 11.95 1.36
C LEU A 51 7.90 10.52 1.89
N LEU A 52 7.38 10.25 3.10
CA LEU A 52 7.29 8.89 3.64
C LEU A 52 6.40 7.97 2.79
N GLU A 53 5.31 8.49 2.23
CA GLU A 53 4.47 7.77 1.27
C GLU A 53 5.24 7.46 -0.02
N LYS A 54 5.99 8.44 -0.56
CA LYS A 54 6.84 8.25 -1.73
C LYS A 54 7.96 7.22 -1.52
N GLU A 55 8.56 7.19 -0.33
CA GLU A 55 9.58 6.20 0.05
C GLU A 55 8.98 4.83 0.43
N GLY A 56 7.65 4.65 0.31
CA GLY A 56 6.96 3.38 0.59
C GLY A 56 6.88 3.03 2.08
N LYS A 57 7.04 4.00 2.97
CA LYS A 57 6.87 3.81 4.43
C LYS A 57 5.41 3.90 4.86
N LEU A 58 4.59 4.62 4.10
CA LEU A 58 3.15 4.79 4.33
C LEU A 58 2.38 4.20 3.14
N GLU A 59 2.23 2.88 3.13
CA GLU A 59 1.55 2.18 2.03
C GLU A 59 0.02 2.22 2.22
N PRO A 60 -0.76 2.15 1.13
CA PRO A 60 -2.20 1.93 1.19
C PRO A 60 -2.57 0.71 2.03
N GLY A 61 -3.47 0.88 3.00
CA GLY A 61 -3.88 -0.18 3.92
C GLY A 61 -2.86 -0.50 5.02
N ASN A 62 -1.71 0.20 5.06
CA ASN A 62 -0.72 0.06 6.12
C ASN A 62 -0.15 1.42 6.55
N LEU A 63 -0.82 2.06 7.50
CA LEU A 63 -0.39 3.31 8.14
C LEU A 63 0.20 3.09 9.53
N SER A 64 0.63 1.87 9.87
CA SER A 64 1.22 1.55 11.18
C SER A 64 2.41 2.44 11.55
N PHE A 65 3.26 2.73 10.57
CA PHE A 65 4.40 3.63 10.78
C PHE A 65 3.96 5.05 11.14
N LEU A 66 2.89 5.57 10.51
CA LEU A 66 2.32 6.87 10.84
C LEU A 66 1.70 6.86 12.23
N SER A 67 0.89 5.85 12.57
CA SER A 67 0.23 5.77 13.87
C SER A 67 1.24 5.61 15.01
N ASP A 68 2.32 4.85 14.81
CA ASP A 68 3.42 4.72 15.76
C ASP A 68 4.13 6.05 16.03
N ILE A 69 4.45 6.83 14.99
CA ILE A 69 5.06 8.15 15.16
C ILE A 69 4.11 9.07 15.92
N LEU A 70 2.83 9.09 15.54
CA LEU A 70 1.83 9.94 16.16
C LEU A 70 1.64 9.61 17.65
N ARG A 71 1.67 8.33 18.03
CA ARG A 71 1.67 7.89 19.44
C ARG A 71 2.91 8.39 20.17
N LYS A 72 4.09 8.34 19.55
CA LYS A 72 5.35 8.82 20.16
C LYS A 72 5.39 10.32 20.38
N VAL A 73 4.75 11.11 19.51
CA VAL A 73 4.61 12.56 19.71
C VAL A 73 3.42 12.93 20.62
N GLY A 74 2.69 11.95 21.14
CA GLY A 74 1.56 12.14 22.06
C GLY A 74 0.20 12.40 21.40
N ARG A 75 0.12 12.35 20.06
CA ARG A 75 -1.11 12.57 19.28
C ARG A 75 -1.85 11.26 19.02
N HIS A 76 -2.34 10.66 20.09
CA HIS A 76 -3.12 9.43 20.04
C HIS A 76 -4.42 9.58 19.22
N ASP A 77 -4.99 10.79 19.20
CA ASP A 77 -6.16 11.16 18.41
C ASP A 77 -5.94 11.02 16.90
N TYR A 78 -4.78 11.44 16.41
CA TYR A 78 -4.41 11.28 15.01
C TYR A 78 -3.92 9.87 14.70
N ALA A 79 -3.25 9.20 15.65
CA ALA A 79 -2.88 7.80 15.50
C ALA A 79 -4.11 6.92 15.27
N GLU A 80 -5.18 7.11 16.04
CA GLU A 80 -6.42 6.36 15.87
C GLU A 80 -7.11 6.67 14.53
N GLN A 81 -7.04 7.92 14.06
CA GLN A 81 -7.53 8.27 12.71
C GLN A 81 -6.73 7.56 11.61
N ALA A 82 -5.39 7.49 11.74
CA ALA A 82 -4.54 6.75 10.81
C ALA A 82 -4.88 5.25 10.81
N ASP A 83 -5.07 4.64 11.98
CA ASP A 83 -5.46 3.23 12.10
C ASP A 83 -6.81 2.96 11.42
N LYS A 84 -7.82 3.82 11.63
CA LYS A 84 -9.14 3.72 10.97
C LYS A 84 -9.06 3.83 9.45
N ILE A 85 -8.23 4.74 8.93
CA ILE A 85 -8.02 4.86 7.48
C ILE A 85 -7.36 3.57 6.96
N SER A 86 -6.32 3.07 7.64
CA SER A 86 -5.65 1.82 7.30
C SER A 86 -6.61 0.62 7.27
N GLU A 87 -7.51 0.53 8.25
CA GLU A 87 -8.56 -0.50 8.29
C GLU A 87 -9.55 -0.37 7.13
N ASN A 88 -9.95 0.85 6.77
CA ASN A 88 -10.88 1.04 5.67
C ASN A 88 -10.24 0.76 4.31
N GLU A 89 -8.98 1.11 4.13
CA GLU A 89 -8.22 0.78 2.91
C GLU A 89 -7.94 -0.72 2.79
N SER A 90 -7.70 -1.42 3.90
CA SER A 90 -7.54 -2.88 3.89
C SER A 90 -8.85 -3.65 3.68
N LYS A 91 -10.02 -3.02 3.90
CA LYS A 91 -11.33 -3.60 3.54
C LYS A 91 -11.59 -3.62 2.03
N VAL A 92 -10.76 -2.97 1.21
CA VAL A 92 -10.89 -3.05 -0.25
C VAL A 92 -10.60 -4.49 -0.69
N ASP A 93 -11.66 -5.29 -0.91
CA ASP A 93 -11.50 -6.67 -1.36
C ASP A 93 -10.82 -6.72 -2.74
N VAL A 94 -9.55 -7.14 -2.75
CA VAL A 94 -8.73 -7.32 -3.95
C VAL A 94 -9.32 -8.35 -4.93
N SER A 95 -10.19 -9.25 -4.45
CA SER A 95 -10.85 -10.26 -5.28
C SER A 95 -11.70 -9.61 -6.39
N ARG A 96 -12.21 -8.39 -6.19
CA ARG A 96 -12.98 -7.65 -7.21
C ARG A 96 -12.16 -7.39 -8.48
N TYR A 97 -10.83 -7.28 -8.33
CA TYR A 97 -9.92 -6.98 -9.43
C TYR A 97 -9.40 -8.22 -10.15
N PHE A 98 -9.64 -9.43 -9.61
CA PHE A 98 -9.09 -10.66 -10.17
C PHE A 98 -9.57 -10.90 -11.60
N HIS A 99 -10.83 -10.60 -11.90
CA HIS A 99 -11.33 -10.74 -13.26
C HIS A 99 -10.51 -9.89 -14.24
N LYS A 100 -10.28 -8.61 -13.92
CA LYS A 100 -9.49 -7.69 -14.73
C LYS A 100 -8.04 -8.17 -14.87
N VAL A 101 -7.37 -8.50 -13.77
CA VAL A 101 -5.98 -9.00 -13.79
C VAL A 101 -5.88 -10.29 -14.61
N THR A 102 -6.84 -11.21 -14.49
CA THR A 102 -6.83 -12.44 -15.29
C THR A 102 -7.07 -12.19 -16.78
N CYS A 103 -7.83 -11.16 -17.15
CA CYS A 103 -8.04 -10.82 -18.56
C CYS A 103 -6.77 -10.25 -19.18
N GLU A 104 -6.09 -9.32 -18.49
CA GLU A 104 -4.91 -8.62 -19.02
C GLU A 104 -3.63 -9.45 -18.86
N VAL A 105 -3.40 -10.04 -17.69
CA VAL A 105 -2.07 -10.56 -17.27
C VAL A 105 -1.97 -12.08 -17.38
N SER A 106 -3.03 -12.77 -17.84
CA SER A 106 -3.03 -14.24 -17.89
C SER A 106 -1.81 -14.84 -18.58
N PHE A 107 -1.28 -14.19 -19.62
CA PHE A 107 -0.13 -14.69 -20.37
C PHE A 107 1.20 -14.65 -19.61
N LYS A 108 1.32 -13.82 -18.56
CA LYS A 108 2.49 -13.66 -17.66
C LYS A 108 2.19 -14.10 -16.22
N TRP A 109 1.23 -15.00 -16.04
CA TRP A 109 0.76 -15.36 -14.71
C TRP A 109 1.86 -15.96 -13.82
N ASP A 110 2.86 -16.62 -14.41
CA ASP A 110 3.99 -17.24 -13.69
C ASP A 110 5.04 -16.20 -13.27
N ASP A 111 5.28 -15.16 -14.06
CA ASP A 111 6.07 -13.99 -13.66
C ASP A 111 5.39 -13.25 -12.51
N LEU A 112 4.07 -13.05 -12.60
CA LEU A 112 3.28 -12.48 -11.51
C LEU A 112 3.37 -13.36 -10.25
N ALA A 113 3.31 -14.69 -10.39
CA ALA A 113 3.45 -15.61 -9.28
C ALA A 113 4.82 -15.49 -8.59
N ARG A 114 5.91 -15.33 -9.36
CA ARG A 114 7.26 -15.14 -8.81
C ARG A 114 7.36 -13.84 -8.01
N GLU A 115 6.77 -12.76 -8.50
CA GLU A 115 6.73 -11.48 -7.79
C GLU A 115 5.93 -11.57 -6.48
N LEU A 116 4.81 -12.31 -6.51
CA LEU A 116 3.99 -12.62 -5.34
C LEU A 116 4.58 -13.75 -4.45
N LYS A 117 5.86 -14.07 -4.63
CA LYS A 117 6.64 -15.00 -3.79
C LYS A 117 6.10 -16.44 -3.77
N PHE A 118 5.55 -16.90 -4.89
CA PHE A 118 5.30 -18.33 -5.11
C PHE A 118 6.60 -19.04 -5.45
N GLY A 119 6.85 -20.18 -4.80
CA GLY A 119 7.97 -21.06 -5.10
C GLY A 119 7.76 -21.82 -6.42
N ARG A 120 8.86 -22.27 -7.04
CA ARG A 120 8.82 -23.06 -8.30
C ARG A 120 7.89 -24.28 -8.23
N ASN A 121 7.82 -24.93 -7.08
CA ASN A 121 6.95 -26.09 -6.87
C ASN A 121 5.46 -25.70 -6.85
N GLU A 122 5.12 -24.55 -6.28
CA GLU A 122 3.75 -24.05 -6.25
C GLU A 122 3.29 -23.67 -7.66
N ILE A 123 4.15 -22.96 -8.40
CA ILE A 123 3.90 -22.60 -9.80
C ILE A 123 3.69 -23.87 -10.64
N ARG A 124 4.58 -24.86 -10.54
CA ARG A 124 4.42 -26.15 -11.24
C ARG A 124 3.11 -26.86 -10.89
N ARG A 125 2.68 -26.82 -9.63
CA ARG A 125 1.40 -27.42 -9.22
C ARG A 125 0.21 -26.70 -9.84
N ILE A 126 0.23 -25.37 -9.91
CA ILE A 126 -0.83 -24.59 -10.56
C ILE A 126 -0.84 -24.87 -12.07
N GLU A 127 0.34 -24.94 -12.69
CA GLU A 127 0.49 -25.24 -14.11
C GLU A 127 -0.07 -26.62 -14.49
N ALA A 128 0.18 -27.64 -13.66
CA ALA A 128 -0.33 -28.99 -13.85
C ALA A 128 -1.84 -29.13 -13.55
N SER A 129 -2.39 -28.28 -12.67
CA SER A 129 -3.80 -28.33 -12.26
C SER A 129 -4.74 -27.69 -13.29
N GLU A 130 -4.28 -26.67 -14.01
CA GLU A 130 -5.15 -25.84 -14.85
C GLU A 130 -4.75 -25.83 -16.33
N ARG A 131 -5.74 -26.00 -17.20
CA ARG A 131 -5.54 -26.17 -18.65
C ARG A 131 -5.20 -24.89 -19.41
N ASN A 132 -5.57 -23.72 -18.88
CA ASN A 132 -5.34 -22.45 -19.57
C ASN A 132 -4.78 -21.38 -18.63
N ASN A 133 -4.07 -20.45 -19.23
CA ASN A 133 -3.37 -19.37 -18.53
C ASN A 133 -4.30 -18.45 -17.72
N LYS A 134 -5.55 -18.23 -18.18
CA LYS A 134 -6.56 -17.47 -17.40
C LYS A 134 -6.93 -18.16 -16.10
N ARG A 135 -7.14 -19.48 -16.13
CA ARG A 135 -7.45 -20.30 -14.95
C ARG A 135 -6.25 -20.41 -14.02
N ARG A 136 -5.04 -20.60 -14.56
CA ARG A 136 -3.77 -20.58 -13.80
C ARG A 136 -3.59 -19.26 -13.05
N CYS A 137 -3.77 -18.14 -13.74
CA CYS A 137 -3.72 -16.79 -13.16
C CYS A 137 -4.76 -16.61 -12.05
N ARG A 138 -6.01 -17.01 -12.29
CA ARG A 138 -7.09 -16.89 -11.31
C ARG A 138 -6.82 -17.73 -10.06
N GLU A 139 -6.39 -18.97 -10.24
CA GLU A 139 -6.05 -19.88 -9.13
C GLU A 139 -4.89 -19.33 -8.31
N MET A 140 -3.84 -18.83 -8.96
CA MET A 140 -2.70 -18.19 -8.30
C MET A 140 -3.16 -16.99 -7.45
N LEU A 141 -4.00 -16.09 -7.99
CA LEU A 141 -4.52 -14.93 -7.26
C LEU A 141 -5.38 -15.33 -6.05
N VAL A 142 -6.22 -16.37 -6.19
CA VAL A 142 -7.02 -16.91 -5.09
C VAL A 142 -6.13 -17.47 -3.98
N ARG A 143 -5.10 -18.24 -4.35
CA ARG A 143 -4.12 -18.77 -3.37
C ARG A 143 -3.34 -17.67 -2.69
N TRP A 144 -2.93 -16.65 -3.43
CA TRP A 144 -2.22 -15.49 -2.90
C TRP A 144 -3.06 -14.77 -1.84
N ARG A 145 -4.32 -14.45 -2.16
CA ARG A 145 -5.24 -13.81 -1.19
C ARG A 145 -5.53 -14.69 0.02
N ASN A 146 -5.61 -16.01 -0.14
CA ASN A 146 -5.80 -16.90 1.00
C ASN A 146 -4.53 -17.02 1.88
N ARG A 147 -3.34 -16.82 1.32
CA ARG A 147 -2.04 -16.83 2.03
C ARG A 147 -1.80 -15.54 2.82
N GLU A 148 -2.02 -14.38 2.20
CA GLU A 148 -1.84 -13.06 2.83
C GLU A 148 -3.03 -12.65 3.73
N GLY A 149 -4.13 -13.43 3.68
CA GLY A 149 -5.37 -13.11 4.36
C GLY A 149 -6.09 -11.88 3.76
N LYS A 150 -6.96 -11.23 4.55
CA LYS A 150 -7.61 -9.96 4.14
C LYS A 150 -6.61 -8.81 3.91
N ALA A 151 -5.37 -8.96 4.38
CA ALA A 151 -4.30 -7.98 4.26
C ALA A 151 -3.44 -8.17 2.99
N GLY A 152 -3.79 -9.09 2.09
CA GLY A 152 -3.23 -9.14 0.74
C GLY A 152 -3.45 -7.81 0.05
N SER A 153 -2.49 -6.90 0.22
CA SER A 153 -2.72 -5.50 -0.03
C SER A 153 -2.78 -5.29 -1.53
N LEU A 154 -3.77 -4.53 -1.98
CA LEU A 154 -3.85 -4.05 -3.36
C LEU A 154 -2.51 -3.48 -3.82
N HIS A 155 -1.75 -2.88 -2.89
CA HIS A 155 -0.40 -2.41 -3.08
C HIS A 155 0.59 -3.51 -3.50
N THR A 156 0.65 -4.65 -2.80
CA THR A 156 1.53 -5.77 -3.18
C THR A 156 1.21 -6.27 -4.59
N LEU A 157 -0.08 -6.39 -4.93
CA LEU A 157 -0.51 -6.75 -6.28
C LEU A 157 -0.09 -5.68 -7.32
N LYS A 158 -0.29 -4.39 -7.01
CA LYS A 158 0.11 -3.27 -7.87
C LYS A 158 1.62 -3.27 -8.14
N LYS A 159 2.43 -3.44 -7.09
CA LYS A 159 3.90 -3.47 -7.18
C LYS A 159 4.38 -4.66 -8.03
N ALA A 160 3.77 -5.83 -7.84
CA ALA A 160 4.06 -7.00 -8.64
C ALA A 160 3.70 -6.79 -10.13
N LEU A 161 2.55 -6.19 -10.42
CA LEU A 161 2.11 -5.82 -11.77
C LEU A 161 3.08 -4.84 -12.45
N ILE A 162 3.56 -3.83 -11.73
CA ILE A 162 4.57 -2.89 -12.26
C ILE A 162 5.88 -3.61 -12.55
N SER A 163 6.33 -4.52 -11.68
CA SER A 163 7.58 -5.30 -11.88
C SER A 163 7.56 -6.12 -13.18
N ILE A 164 6.41 -6.71 -13.53
CA ILE A 164 6.24 -7.50 -14.76
C ILE A 164 5.88 -6.66 -16.01
N GLY A 165 5.93 -5.33 -15.90
CA GLY A 165 5.65 -4.39 -17.00
C GLY A 165 4.16 -4.11 -17.27
N GLU A 166 3.25 -4.57 -16.41
CA GLU A 166 1.80 -4.39 -16.54
C GLU A 166 1.31 -3.11 -15.83
N ARG A 167 2.02 -1.99 -16.08
CA ARG A 167 1.79 -0.70 -15.40
C ARG A 167 0.38 -0.15 -15.64
N LEU A 168 -0.17 -0.31 -16.85
CA LEU A 168 -1.53 0.17 -17.16
C LEU A 168 -2.60 -0.55 -16.33
N THR A 169 -2.41 -1.85 -16.10
CA THR A 169 -3.29 -2.63 -15.22
C THR A 169 -3.16 -2.13 -13.78
N ALA A 170 -1.93 -1.90 -13.30
CA ALA A 170 -1.65 -1.36 -11.97
C ALA A 170 -2.28 0.05 -11.74
N GLU A 171 -2.18 0.95 -12.70
CA GLU A 171 -2.78 2.30 -12.64
C GLU A 171 -4.32 2.24 -12.68
N TYR A 172 -4.89 1.32 -13.46
CA TYR A 172 -6.33 1.08 -13.45
C TYR A 172 -6.83 0.58 -12.10
N LEU A 173 -6.09 -0.34 -11.44
CA LEU A 173 -6.44 -0.82 -10.11
C LEU A 173 -6.44 0.30 -9.06
N GLU A 174 -5.51 1.24 -9.18
CA GLU A 174 -5.42 2.41 -8.30
C GLU A 174 -6.61 3.36 -8.52
N ALA A 175 -6.88 3.74 -9.76
CA ALA A 175 -8.04 4.59 -10.08
C ALA A 175 -9.36 3.95 -9.65
N ALA A 176 -9.52 2.64 -9.85
CA ALA A 176 -10.71 1.90 -9.44
C ALA A 176 -10.82 1.72 -7.91
N SER A 177 -9.74 1.87 -7.15
CA SER A 177 -9.79 1.89 -5.68
C SER A 177 -10.09 3.27 -5.11
N LEU A 178 -9.75 4.34 -5.83
CA LEU A 178 -10.00 5.73 -5.45
C LEU A 178 -11.41 6.21 -5.82
N GLY A 179 -12.01 5.68 -6.90
CA GLY A 179 -13.36 6.05 -7.34
C GLY A 179 -14.52 5.35 -6.61
N ASP A 180 -14.22 4.47 -5.64
CA ASP A 180 -15.21 3.76 -4.81
C ASP A 180 -15.39 4.40 -3.40
N LEU A 181 -14.89 5.63 -3.21
CA LEU A 181 -15.06 6.48 -2.01
C LEU A 181 -15.92 7.71 -2.32
#